data_AF-A0A1I6L7X8-F1
#
_entry.id   AF-A0A1I6L7X8-F1
#
_cell.length_a   1.000
_cell.length_b   1.000
_cell.length_c   1.000
_cell.angle_alpha   90.00
_cell.angle_beta   90.00
_cell.angle_gamma   90.00
#
_symmetry.space_group_name_H-M   'P 1'
#
loop_
_entity.id
_entity.type
_entity.pdbx_description
1 polymer ?
#
loop_
_entity_poly.entity_id
_entity_poly.type
_entity_poly.pdbx_seq_one_letter_code
_entity_poly.pdbx_strand_id
1 'polypeptide(L)'
;MRWDGFFDDLEVQLASEWEAERAALDTEAERLRLSRVALRERLSMLQGRDRDVSPPSFDLADGTVLSAEVTGVGADWVALEGGRSGAIVVPFASIASIGLPHVDVLRSARPANASSTLANRMTLGFVARDLVRRRVAVAVHLMHGRVLAGTIDRAGHDHLDLAMHEPGTPRRASEVTGHRIVPFSAVAWIRLDAGAAPA
;
A
#
# COMPACT_ATOMS: atom_id res chain seq x y z
N MET A 1 -17.53 -34.32 57.69
CA MET A 1 -16.69 -33.71 56.64
C MET A 1 -17.17 -34.27 55.32
N ARG A 2 -17.69 -33.40 54.46
CA ARG A 2 -18.60 -33.76 53.38
C ARG A 2 -17.79 -33.80 52.08
N TRP A 3 -17.38 -35.01 51.71
CA TRP A 3 -16.63 -35.33 50.51
C TRP A 3 -17.19 -34.66 49.24
N ASP A 4 -18.49 -34.44 49.18
CA ASP A 4 -19.16 -33.75 48.07
C ASP A 4 -18.55 -32.37 47.77
N GLY A 5 -18.29 -31.54 48.80
CA GLY A 5 -17.77 -30.18 48.58
C GLY A 5 -16.33 -30.14 48.07
N PHE A 6 -15.53 -31.17 48.35
CA PHE A 6 -14.16 -31.26 47.85
C PHE A 6 -14.11 -31.63 46.36
N PHE A 7 -15.00 -32.51 45.91
CA PHE A 7 -15.12 -32.83 44.49
C PHE A 7 -15.67 -31.65 43.69
N ASP A 8 -16.68 -30.95 44.22
CA ASP A 8 -17.22 -29.74 43.60
C ASP A 8 -16.11 -28.67 43.41
N ASP A 9 -15.27 -28.46 44.44
CA ASP A 9 -14.14 -27.50 44.36
C ASP A 9 -13.08 -27.92 43.33
N LEU A 10 -12.74 -29.22 43.25
CA LEU A 10 -11.80 -29.74 42.25
C LEU A 10 -12.35 -29.67 40.82
N GLU A 11 -13.65 -29.93 40.63
CA GLU A 11 -14.31 -29.82 39.33
C GLU A 11 -14.31 -28.38 38.83
N VAL A 12 -14.60 -27.42 39.71
CA VAL A 12 -14.52 -25.98 39.40
C VAL A 12 -13.08 -25.59 39.07
N GLN A 13 -12.09 -26.06 39.86
CA GLN A 13 -10.69 -25.77 39.59
C GLN A 13 -10.25 -26.33 38.22
N LEU A 14 -10.54 -27.60 37.92
CA LEU A 14 -10.17 -28.23 36.65
C LEU A 14 -10.85 -27.57 35.45
N ALA A 15 -12.14 -27.23 35.57
CA ALA A 15 -12.86 -26.50 34.53
C ALA A 15 -12.20 -25.13 34.24
N SER A 16 -11.80 -24.41 35.30
CA SER A 16 -11.10 -23.13 35.15
C SER A 16 -9.72 -23.27 34.48
N GLU A 17 -8.97 -24.34 34.81
CA GLU A 17 -7.67 -24.63 34.20
C GLU A 17 -7.82 -24.96 32.71
N TRP A 18 -8.83 -25.75 32.34
CA TRP A 18 -9.12 -26.07 30.93
C TRP A 18 -9.59 -24.86 30.12
N GLU A 19 -10.45 -24.01 30.69
CA GLU A 19 -10.87 -22.77 30.05
C GLU A 19 -9.68 -21.83 29.82
N ALA A 20 -8.79 -21.72 30.81
CA ALA A 20 -7.57 -20.92 30.71
C ALA A 20 -6.60 -21.47 29.64
N GLU A 21 -6.38 -22.78 29.62
CA GLU A 21 -5.56 -23.45 28.60
C GLU A 21 -6.12 -23.21 27.20
N ARG A 22 -7.44 -23.39 27.02
CA ARG A 22 -8.11 -23.17 25.74
C ARG A 22 -8.00 -21.72 25.27
N ALA A 23 -8.22 -20.75 26.17
CA ALA A 23 -8.05 -19.33 25.86
C ALA A 23 -6.61 -18.98 25.47
N ALA A 24 -5.61 -19.60 26.12
CA ALA A 24 -4.20 -19.43 25.77
C ALA A 24 -3.88 -20.00 24.38
N LEU A 25 -4.41 -21.18 24.05
CA LEU A 25 -4.25 -21.79 22.72
C LEU A 25 -4.91 -20.95 21.62
N ASP A 26 -6.12 -20.44 21.86
CA ASP A 26 -6.83 -19.59 20.90
C ASP A 26 -6.07 -18.28 20.65
N THR A 27 -5.51 -17.67 21.70
CA THR A 27 -4.69 -16.46 21.60
C THR A 27 -3.42 -16.70 20.78
N GLU A 28 -2.72 -17.81 21.02
CA GLU A 28 -1.50 -18.14 20.28
C GLU A 28 -1.81 -18.49 18.82
N ALA A 29 -2.89 -19.21 18.57
CA ALA A 29 -3.36 -19.50 17.21
C ALA A 29 -3.67 -18.22 16.43
N GLU A 30 -4.32 -17.24 17.05
CA GLU A 30 -4.60 -15.95 16.43
C GLU A 30 -3.33 -15.15 16.17
N ARG A 31 -2.36 -15.17 17.10
CA ARG A 31 -1.05 -14.51 16.91
C ARG A 31 -0.28 -15.10 15.74
N LEU A 32 -0.24 -16.43 15.62
CA LEU A 32 0.38 -17.14 14.50
C LEU A 32 -0.35 -16.89 13.17
N ARG A 33 -1.68 -16.74 13.20
CA ARG A 33 -2.45 -16.37 12.02
C ARG A 33 -2.07 -14.96 11.56
N LEU A 34 -2.08 -13.99 12.48
CA LEU A 34 -1.76 -12.58 12.19
C LEU A 34 -0.32 -12.41 11.70
N SER A 35 0.64 -13.19 12.21
CA SER A 35 2.05 -13.11 11.78
C SER A 35 2.26 -13.49 10.30
N ARG A 36 1.27 -14.13 9.66
CA ARG A 36 1.33 -14.52 8.24
C ARG A 36 0.62 -13.54 7.31
N VAL A 37 -0.13 -12.58 7.85
CA VAL A 37 -0.87 -11.60 7.04
C VAL A 37 0.10 -10.60 6.43
N ALA A 38 0.23 -10.62 5.11
CA ALA A 38 1.13 -9.71 4.41
C ALA A 38 0.54 -8.29 4.33
N LEU A 39 1.39 -7.25 4.34
CA LEU A 39 0.95 -5.85 4.16
C LEU A 39 0.10 -5.68 2.90
N ARG A 40 0.47 -6.35 1.81
CA ARG A 40 -0.26 -6.36 0.55
C ARG A 40 -1.71 -6.83 0.70
N GLU A 41 -1.95 -7.87 1.49
CA GLU A 41 -3.30 -8.39 1.75
C GLU A 41 -4.12 -7.34 2.50
N ARG A 42 -3.51 -6.70 3.49
CA ARG A 42 -4.14 -5.59 4.23
C ARG A 42 -4.51 -4.44 3.31
N LEU A 43 -3.60 -4.01 2.43
CA LEU A 43 -3.86 -2.95 1.44
C LEU A 43 -4.96 -3.34 0.45
N SER A 44 -5.00 -4.61 0.04
CA SER A 44 -6.02 -5.11 -0.88
C SER A 44 -7.43 -5.06 -0.24
N MET A 45 -7.54 -5.34 1.06
CA MET A 45 -8.77 -5.20 1.83
C MET A 45 -9.26 -3.74 1.95
N LEU A 46 -8.37 -2.75 1.71
CA LEU A 46 -8.73 -1.33 1.74
C LEU A 46 -9.30 -0.83 0.40
N GLN A 47 -9.14 -1.54 -0.73
CA GLN A 47 -9.64 -1.09 -2.04
C GLN A 47 -11.16 -0.91 -2.12
N GLY A 48 -11.90 -1.71 -1.35
CA GLY A 48 -13.36 -1.68 -1.28
C GLY A 48 -13.88 -1.08 0.01
N ARG A 49 -13.07 -0.25 0.69
CA ARG A 49 -13.50 0.42 1.91
C ARG A 49 -14.60 1.43 1.61
N ASP A 50 -15.48 1.61 2.59
CA ASP A 50 -16.53 2.62 2.53
C ASP A 50 -15.92 4.03 2.47
N ARG A 51 -16.32 4.79 1.44
CA ARG A 51 -15.80 6.13 1.14
C ARG A 51 -16.51 7.23 1.94
N ASP A 52 -17.55 6.88 2.71
CA ASP A 52 -18.23 7.82 3.62
C ASP A 52 -17.41 8.08 4.91
N VAL A 53 -16.34 7.31 5.13
CA VAL A 53 -15.40 7.48 6.25
C VAL A 53 -14.16 8.23 5.78
N SER A 54 -13.44 8.88 6.70
CA SER A 54 -12.15 9.50 6.38
C SER A 54 -11.20 8.50 5.71
N PRO A 55 -10.56 8.89 4.58
CA PRO A 55 -9.61 8.04 3.88
C PRO A 55 -8.41 7.70 4.76
N PRO A 56 -7.71 6.58 4.50
CA PRO A 56 -6.44 6.28 5.13
C PRO A 56 -5.40 7.41 4.94
N SER A 57 -4.53 7.60 5.92
CA SER A 57 -3.30 8.37 5.75
C SER A 57 -2.12 7.44 5.47
N PHE A 58 -1.22 7.87 4.59
CA PHE A 58 0.01 7.17 4.25
C PHE A 58 1.17 8.12 4.51
N ASP A 59 1.98 7.80 5.50
CA ASP A 59 3.22 8.49 5.76
C ASP A 59 4.31 7.85 4.90
N LEU A 60 4.96 8.64 4.07
CA LEU A 60 5.95 8.18 3.11
C LEU A 60 7.37 8.48 3.60
N ALA A 61 8.33 7.70 3.10
CA ALA A 61 9.74 7.80 3.48
C ALA A 61 10.39 9.17 3.16
N ASP A 62 9.81 9.95 2.24
CA ASP A 62 10.24 11.32 1.95
C ASP A 62 9.64 12.37 2.91
N GLY A 63 8.87 11.93 3.91
CA GLY A 63 8.17 12.78 4.89
C GLY A 63 6.79 13.27 4.42
N THR A 64 6.36 12.92 3.20
CA THR A 64 5.03 13.28 2.70
C THR A 64 3.96 12.48 3.43
N VAL A 65 2.85 13.13 3.79
CA VAL A 65 1.63 12.48 4.28
C VAL A 65 0.54 12.60 3.24
N LEU A 66 0.05 11.46 2.74
CA LEU A 66 -1.04 11.40 1.76
C LEU A 66 -2.31 10.90 2.42
N SER A 67 -3.39 11.68 2.36
CA SER A 67 -4.73 11.23 2.74
C SER A 67 -5.48 10.81 1.47
N ALA A 68 -5.61 9.51 1.23
CA ALA A 68 -6.05 8.98 -0.07
C ALA A 68 -6.67 7.59 0.04
N GLU A 69 -7.60 7.29 -0.87
CA GLU A 69 -8.19 5.97 -1.01
C GLU A 69 -7.30 5.01 -1.79
N VAL A 70 -7.33 3.73 -1.40
CA VAL A 70 -6.65 2.69 -2.16
C VAL A 70 -7.50 2.32 -3.37
N THR A 71 -6.93 2.41 -4.57
CA THR A 71 -7.65 2.09 -5.82
C THR A 71 -7.05 0.92 -6.58
N GLY A 72 -5.81 0.55 -6.25
CA GLY A 72 -5.11 -0.58 -6.88
C GLY A 72 -3.96 -1.07 -6.02
N VAL A 73 -3.63 -2.36 -6.11
CA VAL A 73 -2.56 -3.00 -5.33
C VAL A 73 -1.88 -4.02 -6.23
N GLY A 74 -0.61 -3.78 -6.53
CA GLY A 74 0.25 -4.68 -7.28
C GLY A 74 1.06 -5.60 -6.39
N ALA A 75 2.16 -6.13 -6.94
CA ALA A 75 3.09 -7.00 -6.22
C ALA A 75 3.89 -6.26 -5.13
N ASP A 76 4.32 -5.04 -5.45
CA ASP A 76 5.25 -4.21 -4.65
C ASP A 76 4.86 -2.72 -4.64
N TRP A 77 3.62 -2.39 -5.05
CA TRP A 77 3.11 -1.01 -5.10
C TRP A 77 1.61 -0.93 -4.80
N VAL A 78 1.15 0.25 -4.39
CA VAL A 78 -0.25 0.63 -4.17
C VAL A 78 -0.59 1.86 -5.01
N ALA A 79 -1.74 1.84 -5.70
CA ALA A 79 -2.32 3.04 -6.29
C ALA A 79 -3.24 3.71 -5.27
N LEU A 80 -3.05 5.01 -5.15
CA LEU A 80 -3.80 5.87 -4.26
C LEU A 80 -4.52 6.94 -5.09
N GLU A 81 -5.70 7.33 -4.65
CA GLU A 81 -6.48 8.42 -5.21
C GLU A 81 -7.03 9.28 -4.08
N GLY A 82 -6.66 10.56 -4.05
CA GLY A 82 -7.08 11.48 -2.99
C GLY A 82 -6.78 12.94 -3.31
N GLY A 83 -7.72 13.82 -2.95
CA GLY A 83 -7.58 15.27 -3.13
C GLY A 83 -7.43 15.71 -4.59
N ARG A 84 -6.67 16.80 -4.81
CA ARG A 84 -6.40 17.39 -6.15
C ARG A 84 -5.19 16.75 -6.86
N SER A 85 -4.55 15.76 -6.23
CA SER A 85 -3.22 15.29 -6.63
C SER A 85 -3.22 14.28 -7.78
N GLY A 86 -4.39 13.87 -8.28
CA GLY A 86 -4.49 12.88 -9.36
C GLY A 86 -4.13 11.47 -8.89
N ALA A 87 -3.97 10.54 -9.84
CA ALA A 87 -3.59 9.17 -9.55
C ALA A 87 -2.13 9.10 -9.05
N ILE A 88 -1.92 8.43 -7.93
CA ILE A 88 -0.60 8.26 -7.29
C ILE A 88 -0.24 6.78 -7.25
N VAL A 89 1.02 6.46 -7.49
CA VAL A 89 1.59 5.12 -7.33
C VAL A 89 2.70 5.17 -6.27
N VAL A 90 2.57 4.37 -5.23
CA VAL A 90 3.51 4.32 -4.10
C VAL A 90 4.10 2.91 -4.00
N PRO A 91 5.43 2.73 -4.08
CA PRO A 91 6.06 1.45 -3.75
C PRO A 91 5.87 1.10 -2.28
N PHE A 92 5.67 -0.19 -1.95
CA PHE A 92 5.49 -0.60 -0.54
C PHE A 92 6.68 -0.23 0.34
N ALA A 93 7.90 -0.33 -0.22
CA ALA A 93 9.14 0.02 0.49
C ALA A 93 9.21 1.50 0.90
N SER A 94 8.36 2.35 0.30
CA SER A 94 8.30 3.79 0.57
C SER A 94 7.28 4.15 1.64
N ILE A 95 6.44 3.21 2.08
CA ILE A 95 5.42 3.45 3.11
C ILE A 95 6.07 3.30 4.49
N ALA A 96 6.11 4.38 5.26
CA ALA A 96 6.61 4.39 6.63
C ALA A 96 5.52 3.96 7.62
N SER A 97 4.30 4.48 7.47
CA SER A 97 3.12 4.09 8.26
C SER A 97 1.82 4.33 7.52
N ILE A 98 0.76 3.65 7.97
CA ILE A 98 -0.60 3.82 7.47
C ILE A 98 -1.50 4.15 8.66
N GLY A 99 -2.12 5.33 8.64
CA GLY A 99 -3.14 5.74 9.61
C GLY A 99 -4.52 5.24 9.18
N LEU A 100 -5.19 4.52 10.08
CA LEU A 100 -6.52 3.93 9.87
C LEU A 100 -7.34 4.04 11.16
N PRO A 101 -8.67 4.20 11.07
CA PRO A 101 -9.55 3.94 12.20
C PRO A 101 -9.40 2.50 12.71
N HIS A 102 -9.57 2.29 14.02
CA HIS A 102 -9.35 0.98 14.65
C HIS A 102 -10.15 -0.16 13.99
N VAL A 103 -11.40 0.11 13.60
CA VAL A 103 -12.25 -0.86 12.90
C VAL A 103 -11.63 -1.36 11.58
N ASP A 104 -10.94 -0.48 10.85
CA ASP A 104 -10.30 -0.82 9.58
C ASP A 104 -8.97 -1.53 9.77
N VAL A 105 -8.25 -1.23 10.87
CA VAL A 105 -7.08 -2.01 11.31
C VAL A 105 -7.48 -3.46 11.56
N LEU A 106 -8.59 -3.69 12.26
CA LEU A 106 -9.10 -5.05 12.52
C LEU A 106 -9.64 -5.71 11.25
N ARG A 107 -10.41 -4.99 10.44
CA ARG A 107 -11.02 -5.51 9.20
C ARG A 107 -9.96 -5.95 8.19
N SER A 108 -8.91 -5.15 7.99
CA SER A 108 -7.83 -5.44 7.05
C SER A 108 -6.95 -6.62 7.48
N ALA A 109 -7.03 -7.07 8.74
CA ALA A 109 -6.28 -8.22 9.25
C ALA A 109 -7.01 -9.56 9.06
N ARG A 110 -8.27 -9.53 8.59
CA ARG A 110 -9.07 -10.74 8.34
C ARG A 110 -8.58 -11.46 7.09
N PRO A 111 -8.76 -12.79 6.99
CA PRO A 111 -8.45 -13.52 5.76
C PRO A 111 -9.16 -12.89 4.56
N ALA A 112 -8.38 -12.49 3.55
CA ALA A 112 -8.93 -11.96 2.32
C ALA A 112 -9.42 -13.10 1.42
N ASN A 113 -10.49 -12.84 0.65
CA ASN A 113 -10.85 -13.72 -0.46
C ASN A 113 -9.73 -13.70 -1.51
N ALA A 114 -9.60 -14.80 -2.28
CA ALA A 114 -8.53 -14.94 -3.27
C ALA A 114 -8.43 -13.70 -4.19
N SER A 115 -7.32 -12.98 -4.10
CA SER A 115 -7.00 -11.84 -4.96
C SER A 115 -6.69 -12.32 -6.39
N SER A 116 -6.89 -11.45 -7.38
CA SER A 116 -6.52 -11.71 -8.77
C SER A 116 -5.04 -12.12 -8.89
N THR A 117 -4.78 -13.31 -9.44
CA THR A 117 -3.42 -13.83 -9.68
C THR A 117 -2.60 -12.93 -10.62
N LEU A 118 -3.26 -12.09 -11.42
CA LEU A 118 -2.60 -11.12 -12.28
C LEU A 118 -2.09 -9.92 -11.48
N ALA A 119 -2.92 -9.33 -10.63
CA ALA A 119 -2.53 -8.19 -9.78
C ALA A 119 -1.33 -8.55 -8.88
N ASN A 120 -1.29 -9.80 -8.41
CA ASN A 120 -0.18 -10.33 -7.60
C ASN A 120 1.19 -10.31 -8.31
N ARG A 121 1.22 -10.22 -9.65
CA ARG A 121 2.45 -10.26 -10.47
C ARG A 121 2.81 -8.91 -11.09
N MET A 122 1.96 -7.91 -10.96
CA MET A 122 2.19 -6.58 -11.52
C MET A 122 3.13 -5.79 -10.61
N THR A 123 4.41 -5.72 -10.95
CA THR A 123 5.41 -4.94 -10.21
C THR A 123 5.38 -3.45 -10.55
N LEU A 124 6.11 -2.62 -9.82
CA LEU A 124 6.28 -1.20 -10.14
C LEU A 124 6.83 -1.01 -11.56
N GLY A 125 7.77 -1.86 -11.98
CA GLY A 125 8.29 -1.87 -13.34
C GLY A 125 7.21 -2.17 -14.40
N PHE A 126 6.20 -3.00 -14.07
CA PHE A 126 5.06 -3.21 -14.96
C PHE A 126 4.26 -1.90 -15.14
N VAL A 127 3.98 -1.19 -14.05
CA VAL A 127 3.26 0.10 -14.08
C VAL A 127 4.07 1.16 -14.82
N ALA A 128 5.37 1.26 -14.56
CA ALA A 128 6.26 2.20 -15.24
C ALA A 128 6.28 1.96 -16.76
N ARG A 129 6.28 0.70 -17.22
CA ARG A 129 6.17 0.37 -18.65
C ARG A 129 4.81 0.72 -19.25
N ASP A 130 3.74 0.62 -18.49
CA ASP A 130 2.44 1.13 -18.89
C ASP A 130 2.45 2.67 -19.06
N LEU A 131 3.05 3.39 -18.12
CA LEU A 131 3.22 4.85 -18.21
C LEU A 131 4.06 5.27 -19.44
N VAL A 132 5.12 4.53 -19.76
CA VAL A 132 5.90 4.72 -20.99
C VAL A 132 5.01 4.60 -22.22
N ARG A 133 4.18 3.55 -22.30
CA ARG A 133 3.27 3.33 -23.44
C ARG A 133 2.25 4.45 -23.59
N ARG A 134 1.69 4.94 -22.48
CA ARG A 134 0.70 6.02 -22.48
C ARG A 134 1.30 7.42 -22.64
N ARG A 135 2.62 7.57 -22.52
CA ARG A 135 3.33 8.87 -22.61
C ARG A 135 2.76 9.92 -21.65
N VAL A 136 2.36 9.49 -20.46
CA VAL A 136 1.78 10.37 -19.43
C VAL A 136 2.91 11.14 -18.73
N ALA A 137 2.70 12.44 -18.54
CA ALA A 137 3.59 13.26 -17.72
C ALA A 137 3.44 12.86 -16.24
N VAL A 138 4.56 12.80 -15.53
CA VAL A 138 4.62 12.37 -14.14
C VAL A 138 5.50 13.32 -13.33
N ALA A 139 5.22 13.38 -12.03
CA ALA A 139 6.16 13.86 -11.04
C ALA A 139 6.67 12.66 -10.23
N VAL A 140 7.97 12.37 -10.33
CA VAL A 140 8.65 11.33 -9.56
C VAL A 140 9.22 11.95 -8.30
N HIS A 141 8.63 11.62 -7.16
CA HIS A 141 9.12 12.02 -5.85
C HIS A 141 10.16 11.01 -5.38
N LEU A 142 11.33 11.49 -5.00
CA LEU A 142 12.45 10.66 -4.55
C LEU A 142 12.47 10.57 -3.02
N MET A 143 13.07 9.50 -2.49
CA MET A 143 13.17 9.23 -1.05
C MET A 143 13.78 10.38 -0.23
N HIS A 144 14.62 11.20 -0.86
CA HIS A 144 15.26 12.36 -0.23
C HIS A 144 14.50 13.67 -0.50
N GLY A 145 13.20 13.61 -0.79
CA GLY A 145 12.30 14.76 -0.94
C GLY A 145 12.40 15.54 -2.25
N ARG A 146 13.33 15.17 -3.15
CA ARG A 146 13.45 15.83 -4.46
C ARG A 146 12.35 15.36 -5.41
N VAL A 147 11.80 16.29 -6.19
CA VAL A 147 10.82 15.98 -7.24
C VAL A 147 11.45 16.13 -8.62
N LEU A 148 11.18 15.17 -9.50
CA LEU A 148 11.56 15.21 -10.91
C LEU A 148 10.29 15.15 -11.76
N ALA A 149 9.97 16.25 -12.46
CA ALA A 149 8.87 16.30 -13.41
C ALA A 149 9.34 15.91 -14.82
N GLY A 150 8.52 15.16 -15.55
CA GLY A 150 8.82 14.79 -16.92
C GLY A 150 7.97 13.64 -17.45
N THR A 151 8.42 13.02 -18.53
CA THR A 151 7.79 11.83 -19.10
C THR A 151 8.76 10.66 -19.07
N ILE A 152 8.28 9.48 -18.69
CA ILE A 152 9.11 8.27 -18.68
C ILE A 152 9.30 7.79 -20.12
N ASP A 153 10.55 7.74 -20.58
CA ASP A 153 10.91 7.27 -21.92
C ASP A 153 11.10 5.75 -21.95
N ARG A 154 11.70 5.20 -20.90
CA ARG A 154 11.97 3.77 -20.75
C ARG A 154 11.80 3.34 -19.30
N ALA A 155 11.42 2.09 -19.11
CA ALA A 155 11.39 1.45 -17.80
C ALA A 155 12.10 0.09 -17.92
N GLY A 156 13.30 0.04 -17.34
CA GLY A 156 14.18 -1.11 -17.29
C GLY A 156 13.74 -2.14 -16.26
N HIS A 157 14.67 -2.97 -15.79
CA HIS A 157 14.39 -3.99 -14.78
C HIS A 157 14.06 -3.36 -13.42
N ASP A 158 14.91 -2.42 -12.99
CA ASP A 158 14.95 -1.83 -11.66
C ASP A 158 15.10 -0.29 -11.70
N HIS A 159 14.92 0.31 -12.87
CA HIS A 159 15.09 1.74 -13.10
C HIS A 159 14.17 2.25 -14.21
N LEU A 160 14.07 3.57 -14.29
CA LEU A 160 13.43 4.29 -15.39
C LEU A 160 14.33 5.37 -15.96
N ASP A 161 14.14 5.68 -17.25
CA ASP A 161 14.70 6.84 -17.92
C ASP A 161 13.63 7.94 -17.97
N LEU A 162 13.88 9.07 -17.32
CA LEU A 162 12.99 10.22 -17.29
C LEU A 162 13.53 11.32 -18.21
N ALA A 163 12.71 11.78 -19.15
CA ALA A 163 12.96 13.01 -19.89
C ALA A 163 12.32 14.17 -19.14
N MET A 164 13.13 15.04 -18.55
CA MET A 164 12.66 16.15 -17.73
C MET A 164 12.14 17.29 -18.60
N HIS A 165 10.98 17.82 -18.26
CA HIS A 165 10.39 19.01 -18.87
C HIS A 165 9.43 19.65 -17.85
N GLU A 166 9.04 20.89 -18.10
CA GLU A 166 8.15 21.62 -17.19
C GLU A 166 6.77 20.94 -17.11
N PRO A 167 6.16 20.82 -15.92
CA PRO A 167 4.77 20.35 -15.78
C PRO A 167 3.81 21.11 -16.71
N GLY A 168 2.85 20.39 -17.29
CA GLY A 168 1.87 20.95 -18.23
C GLY A 168 2.41 21.22 -19.64
N THR A 169 3.72 21.12 -19.89
CA THR A 169 4.28 21.14 -21.25
C THR A 169 4.31 19.74 -21.84
N PRO A 170 3.92 19.56 -23.11
CA PRO A 170 4.04 18.27 -23.77
C PRO A 170 5.52 17.94 -24.00
N ARG A 171 5.90 16.67 -23.83
CA ARG A 171 7.26 16.19 -24.09
C ARG A 171 7.65 16.38 -25.57
N ARG A 172 8.36 17.47 -25.89
CA ARG A 172 9.01 17.71 -27.19
C ARG A 172 10.52 17.82 -27.00
N ALA A 173 11.30 17.47 -28.02
CA ALA A 173 12.76 17.51 -27.92
C ALA A 173 13.31 18.90 -27.52
N SER A 174 12.64 19.99 -27.92
CA SER A 174 12.97 21.36 -27.53
C SER A 174 12.69 21.69 -26.07
N GLU A 175 11.69 21.05 -25.47
CA GLU A 175 11.25 21.30 -24.08
C GLU A 175 11.98 20.42 -23.07
N VAL A 176 12.73 19.41 -23.54
CA VAL A 176 13.47 18.52 -22.65
C VAL A 176 14.69 19.25 -22.11
N THR A 177 14.71 19.48 -20.80
CA THR A 177 15.81 20.16 -20.09
C THR A 177 16.90 19.21 -19.62
N GLY A 178 16.66 17.90 -19.71
CA GLY A 178 17.66 16.88 -19.44
C GLY A 178 17.07 15.49 -19.22
N HIS A 179 17.94 14.54 -18.93
CA HIS A 179 17.56 13.16 -18.65
C HIS A 179 18.04 12.69 -17.27
N ARG A 180 17.28 11.79 -16.66
CA ARG A 180 17.65 11.10 -15.41
C ARG A 180 17.40 9.62 -15.55
N ILE A 181 18.36 8.82 -15.12
CA ILE A 181 18.13 7.41 -14.82
C ILE A 181 17.81 7.34 -13.34
N VAL A 182 16.64 6.81 -12.99
CA VAL A 182 16.14 6.76 -11.62
C VAL A 182 15.94 5.29 -11.23
N PRO A 183 16.73 4.74 -10.30
CA PRO A 183 16.47 3.44 -9.71
C PRO A 183 15.11 3.43 -9.02
N PHE A 184 14.34 2.35 -9.12
CA PHE A 184 13.05 2.18 -8.45
C PHE A 184 13.19 2.26 -6.92
N SER A 185 14.33 1.82 -6.37
CA SER A 185 14.63 1.97 -4.94
C SER A 185 14.76 3.42 -4.47
N ALA A 186 14.99 4.37 -5.39
CA ALA A 186 15.04 5.80 -5.07
C ALA A 186 13.68 6.50 -5.14
N VAL A 187 12.63 5.82 -5.64
CA VAL A 187 11.30 6.38 -5.84
C VAL A 187 10.48 6.30 -4.56
N ALA A 188 10.15 7.44 -3.96
CA ALA A 188 9.20 7.51 -2.86
C ALA A 188 7.77 7.29 -3.37
N TRP A 189 7.37 8.01 -4.41
CA TRP A 189 6.07 7.87 -5.06
C TRP A 189 6.07 8.55 -6.43
N ILE A 190 5.10 8.19 -7.27
CA ILE A 190 4.91 8.76 -8.60
C ILE A 190 3.51 9.35 -8.67
N ARG A 191 3.42 10.64 -8.96
CA ARG A 191 2.17 11.31 -9.28
C ARG A 191 2.00 11.33 -10.78
N LEU A 192 0.86 10.85 -11.28
CA LEU A 192 0.49 11.03 -12.68
C LEU A 192 -0.17 12.41 -12.80
N ASP A 193 0.31 13.23 -13.72
CA ASP A 193 -0.49 14.38 -14.12
C ASP A 193 -1.70 13.82 -14.85
N ALA A 194 -2.90 14.09 -14.32
CA ALA A 194 -4.11 13.92 -15.10
C ALA A 194 -3.94 14.83 -16.30
N GLY A 195 -3.53 14.26 -17.44
CA GLY A 195 -3.42 15.01 -18.68
C GLY A 195 -4.73 15.79 -18.82
N ALA A 196 -4.64 17.08 -19.12
CA ALA A 196 -5.81 17.84 -19.54
C ALA A 196 -6.52 16.98 -20.58
N ALA A 197 -7.68 16.42 -20.20
CA ALA A 197 -8.53 15.76 -21.16
C ALA A 197 -8.73 16.79 -22.29
N PRO A 198 -8.52 16.44 -23.57
CA PRO A 198 -8.89 17.36 -24.62
C PRO A 198 -10.38 17.66 -24.42
N ALA A 199 -10.69 18.95 -24.28
CA ALA A 199 -12.06 19.46 -24.22
C ALA A 199 -12.83 19.05 -25.48
#